data_AF-A0A974RUH0-F1
#
_entry.id   AF-A0A974RUH0-F1
#
_cell.length_a   1.000
_cell.length_b   1.000
_cell.length_c   1.000
_cell.angle_alpha   90.00
_cell.angle_beta   90.00
_cell.angle_gamma   90.00
#
_symmetry.space_group_name_H-M   'P 1'
#
loop_
_entity.id
_entity.type
_entity.pdbx_description
1 polymer ?
#
loop_
_entity_poly.entity_id
_entity_poly.type
_entity_poly.pdbx_seq_one_letter_code
_entity_poly.pdbx_strand_id
1 'polypeptide(L)'
;MDMNLYTETLAKALQDAASLGDQTTQEVSRRLVVAIEPSLRLTALQMLTEVAEEVSAELDSTRVSVVMNGPAPHLQVIELPPPPPAAPAPGDQAPGEELQGDQPTPSQDDEAEVRTTLRLPAALKRKVEAAAQAQGRSVNAWLVEAVREVLSWDDEDGGYEGQEGSHWGPSSRPPRAARTSAPTLNGWFA
;
A
#
# COMPACT_ATOMS: atom_id res chain seq x y z
N MET A 1 15.71 7.61 17.88
CA MET A 1 16.71 8.70 17.79
C MET A 1 16.07 9.97 18.29
N ASP A 2 16.76 10.73 19.14
CA ASP A 2 16.21 11.97 19.70
C ASP A 2 16.69 13.18 18.91
N MET A 3 15.86 13.62 17.95
CA MET A 3 16.19 14.77 17.09
C MET A 3 16.29 16.07 17.88
N ASN A 4 15.58 16.18 19.00
CA ASN A 4 15.54 17.41 19.80
C ASN A 4 16.91 17.70 20.42
N LEU A 5 17.63 16.66 20.85
CA LEU A 5 18.98 16.79 21.39
C LEU A 5 19.95 17.39 20.36
N TYR A 6 19.85 16.97 19.09
CA TYR A 6 20.72 17.46 18.03
C TYR A 6 20.38 18.90 17.63
N THR A 7 19.09 19.25 17.58
CA THR A 7 18.65 20.62 17.32
C THR A 7 19.03 21.57 18.45
N GLU A 8 18.94 21.14 19.71
CA GLU A 8 19.38 21.92 20.87
C GLU A 8 20.90 22.15 20.85
N THR A 9 21.67 21.12 20.50
CA THR A 9 23.14 21.24 20.37
C THR A 9 23.52 22.24 19.28
N LEU A 10 22.85 22.18 18.12
CA LEU A 10 23.07 23.12 17.02
C LEU A 10 22.66 24.54 17.40
N ALA A 11 21.50 24.70 18.06
CA ALA A 11 21.02 25.98 18.55
C ALA A 11 22.01 26.63 19.51
N LYS A 12 22.58 25.84 20.42
CA LYS A 12 23.62 26.30 21.35
C LYS A 12 24.88 26.74 20.62
N ALA A 13 25.37 25.94 19.66
CA ALA A 13 26.54 26.31 18.87
C ALA A 13 26.33 27.60 18.08
N LEU A 14 25.14 27.81 17.50
CA LEU A 14 24.79 29.04 16.78
C LEU A 14 24.72 30.25 17.72
N GLN A 15 24.19 30.05 18.93
CA GLN A 15 24.12 31.10 19.95
C GLN A 15 25.52 31.49 20.47
N ASP A 16 26.39 30.50 20.70
CA ASP A 16 27.77 30.72 21.13
C ASP A 16 28.54 31.50 20.05
N ALA A 17 28.36 31.16 18.77
CA ALA A 17 28.94 31.92 17.65
C ALA A 17 28.40 33.36 17.57
N ALA A 18 27.08 33.54 17.73
CA ALA A 18 26.44 34.85 17.69
C ALA A 18 26.79 35.74 18.89
N SER A 19 27.23 35.17 20.01
CA SER A 19 27.62 35.91 21.21
C SER A 19 28.79 36.88 20.99
N LEU A 20 29.61 36.64 19.96
CA LEU A 20 30.72 37.50 19.55
C LEU A 20 30.24 38.77 18.83
N GLY A 21 28.98 38.81 18.39
CA GLY A 21 28.38 39.92 17.66
C GLY A 21 27.58 40.87 18.57
N ASP A 22 26.93 41.84 17.93
CA ASP A 22 26.03 42.78 18.59
C ASP A 22 24.67 42.12 18.94
N GLN A 23 23.85 42.86 19.70
CA GLN A 23 22.55 42.38 20.18
C GLN A 23 21.57 42.03 19.05
N THR A 24 21.64 42.73 17.92
CA THR A 24 20.81 42.45 16.74
C THR A 24 21.20 41.10 16.15
N THR A 25 22.50 40.83 16.04
CA THR A 25 23.03 39.56 15.54
C THR A 25 22.58 38.38 16.42
N GLN A 26 22.61 38.55 17.74
CA GLN A 26 22.12 37.53 18.68
C GLN A 26 20.61 37.28 18.56
N GLU A 27 19.82 38.34 18.39
CA GLU A 27 18.37 38.23 18.20
C GLU A 27 18.00 37.56 16.86
N VAL A 28 18.70 37.91 15.79
CA VAL A 28 18.53 37.27 14.47
C VAL A 28 18.87 35.79 14.55
N SER A 29 19.98 35.43 15.19
CA SER A 29 20.38 34.04 15.41
C SER A 29 19.28 33.24 16.13
N ARG A 30 18.74 33.78 17.23
CA ARG A 30 17.65 33.14 17.99
C ARG A 30 16.41 32.88 17.14
N ARG A 31 16.01 33.85 16.31
CA ARG A 31 14.84 33.71 15.41
C ARG A 31 15.10 32.72 14.28
N LEU A 32 16.32 32.71 13.75
CA LEU A 32 16.72 31.83 12.66
C LEU A 32 16.65 30.36 13.08
N VAL A 33 17.11 30.02 14.29
CA VAL A 33 17.01 28.64 14.83
C VAL A 33 15.57 28.16 14.81
N VAL A 34 14.64 28.96 15.34
CA VAL A 34 13.22 28.61 15.40
C VAL A 34 12.63 28.46 13.99
N ALA A 35 13.05 29.30 13.04
CA ALA A 35 12.57 29.25 11.67
C ALA A 35 13.10 28.05 10.86
N ILE A 36 14.33 27.61 11.12
CA ILE A 36 14.98 26.52 10.37
C ILE A 36 14.71 25.14 10.96
N GLU A 37 14.42 25.01 12.26
CA GLU A 37 14.24 23.72 12.95
C GLU A 37 13.30 22.75 12.20
N PRO A 38 12.11 23.16 11.72
CA PRO A 38 11.22 22.23 11.00
C PRO A 38 11.81 21.72 9.68
N SER A 39 12.47 22.60 8.93
CA SER A 39 13.08 22.27 7.64
C SER A 39 14.28 21.35 7.83
N LEU A 40 15.14 21.65 8.80
CA LEU A 40 16.30 20.82 9.14
C LEU A 40 15.86 19.40 9.57
N ARG A 41 14.80 19.33 10.39
CA ARG A 41 14.21 18.06 10.81
C ARG A 41 13.73 17.24 9.63
N LEU A 42 13.00 17.86 8.71
CA LEU A 42 12.51 17.19 7.50
C LEU A 42 13.67 16.65 6.64
N THR A 43 14.69 17.48 6.40
CA THR A 43 15.87 17.07 5.63
C THR A 43 16.61 15.91 6.29
N ALA A 44 16.76 15.92 7.61
CA ALA A 44 17.38 14.81 8.34
C ALA A 44 16.55 13.51 8.23
N LEU A 45 15.23 13.58 8.27
CA LEU A 45 14.36 12.41 8.06
C LEU A 45 14.46 11.86 6.64
N GLN A 46 14.53 12.72 5.64
CA GLN A 46 14.75 12.32 4.24
C GLN A 46 16.08 11.59 4.08
N MET A 47 17.16 12.18 4.60
CA MET A 47 18.49 11.56 4.60
C MET A 47 18.48 10.20 5.29
N LEU A 48 17.86 10.07 6.48
CA LEU A 48 17.76 8.79 7.18
C LEU A 48 16.97 7.74 6.40
N THR A 49 15.97 8.16 5.64
CA THR A 49 15.17 7.25 4.80
C THR A 49 15.98 6.74 3.62
N GLU A 50 16.69 7.63 2.93
CA GLU A 50 17.61 7.28 1.85
C GLU A 50 18.72 6.32 2.33
N VAL A 51 19.34 6.63 3.47
CA VAL A 51 20.35 5.75 4.09
C VAL A 51 19.76 4.39 4.48
N ALA A 52 18.52 4.34 4.98
CA ALA A 52 17.86 3.08 5.29
C ALA A 52 17.59 2.23 4.04
N GLU A 53 17.26 2.86 2.92
CA GLU A 53 17.09 2.18 1.62
C GLU A 53 18.43 1.66 1.09
N GLU A 54 19.49 2.47 1.15
CA GLU A 54 20.84 2.08 0.73
C GLU A 54 21.35 0.89 1.55
N VAL A 55 21.25 0.95 2.88
CA VAL A 55 21.61 -0.16 3.77
C VAL A 55 20.75 -1.40 3.51
N SER A 56 19.45 -1.23 3.20
CA SER A 56 18.58 -2.36 2.85
C SER A 56 18.98 -3.01 1.52
N ALA A 57 19.52 -2.26 0.57
CA ALA A 57 19.97 -2.79 -0.70
C ALA A 57 21.27 -3.60 -0.57
N GLU A 58 22.10 -3.32 0.44
CA GLU A 58 23.30 -4.10 0.76
C GLU A 58 23.02 -5.37 1.57
N LEU A 59 21.79 -5.54 2.08
CA LEU A 59 21.40 -6.65 2.96
C LEU A 59 20.39 -7.58 2.27
N ASP A 60 20.78 -8.82 1.99
CA ASP A 60 19.94 -9.77 1.25
C ASP A 60 18.75 -10.31 2.04
N SER A 61 18.92 -10.53 3.34
CA SER A 61 17.94 -11.17 4.23
C SER A 61 17.26 -10.19 5.18
N THR A 62 17.60 -8.90 5.10
CA THR A 62 17.23 -7.92 6.11
C THR A 62 16.85 -6.59 5.47
N ARG A 63 15.71 -6.03 5.87
CA ARG A 63 15.28 -4.70 5.46
C ARG A 63 15.33 -3.74 6.64
N VAL A 64 15.94 -2.59 6.43
CA VAL A 64 15.97 -1.48 7.36
C VAL A 64 14.92 -0.45 6.94
N SER A 65 14.16 0.09 7.88
CA SER A 65 13.15 1.11 7.61
C SER A 65 13.09 2.11 8.75
N VAL A 66 12.76 3.36 8.43
CA VAL A 66 12.55 4.40 9.44
C VAL A 66 11.07 4.37 9.85
N VAL A 67 10.80 4.12 11.14
CA VAL A 67 9.46 4.17 11.73
C VAL A 67 9.35 5.32 12.73
N MET A 68 8.18 5.93 12.81
CA MET A 68 7.92 7.02 13.73
C MET A 68 7.27 6.51 15.01
N ASN A 69 7.84 6.83 16.16
CA ASN A 69 7.22 6.66 17.47
C ASN A 69 6.93 8.04 18.06
N GLY A 70 5.72 8.54 17.82
CA GLY A 70 5.41 9.95 18.02
C GLY A 70 6.35 10.84 17.19
N PRO A 71 6.97 11.87 17.78
CA PRO A 71 7.90 12.75 17.06
C PRO A 71 9.29 12.13 16.83
N ALA A 72 9.62 11.02 17.49
CA ALA A 72 10.95 10.42 17.43
C ALA A 72 11.06 9.38 16.30
N PRO A 73 12.03 9.49 15.38
CA PRO A 73 12.30 8.45 14.39
C PRO A 73 13.10 7.28 15.00
N HIS A 74 12.82 6.07 14.55
CA HIS A 74 13.51 4.85 14.94
C HIS A 74 13.85 4.02 13.71
N LEU A 75 15.03 3.40 13.70
CA LEU A 75 15.37 2.40 12.70
C LEU A 75 14.79 1.06 13.14
N GLN A 76 13.93 0.50 12.29
CA GLN A 76 13.40 -0.84 12.43
C GLN A 76 14.11 -1.75 11.43
N VAL A 77 14.57 -2.89 11.93
CA VAL A 77 15.22 -3.92 11.13
C VAL A 77 14.27 -5.11 11.08
N ILE A 78 13.96 -5.57 9.88
CA ILE A 78 13.00 -6.64 9.60
C ILE A 78 13.73 -7.73 8.83
N GLU A 79 13.76 -8.94 9.38
CA GLU A 79 14.24 -10.11 8.64
C GLU A 79 13.22 -10.48 7.56
N LEU A 80 13.69 -10.58 6.31
CA LEU A 80 12.88 -11.08 5.21
C LEU A 80 12.91 -12.61 5.23
N PRO A 81 11.76 -13.28 5.07
CA PRO A 81 11.76 -14.72 4.87
C PRO A 81 12.59 -15.06 3.63
N PRO A 82 13.32 -16.19 3.65
CA PRO A 82 14.18 -16.56 2.53
C PRO A 82 13.34 -16.63 1.24
N PRO A 83 13.89 -16.17 0.10
CA PRO A 83 13.19 -16.28 -1.16
C PRO A 83 12.82 -17.76 -1.39
N PRO A 84 11.60 -18.06 -1.87
CA PRO A 84 11.26 -19.43 -2.22
C PRO A 84 12.31 -19.96 -3.20
N PRO A 85 12.68 -21.25 -3.11
CA PRO A 85 13.68 -21.84 -3.99
C PRO A 85 13.30 -21.50 -5.43
N ALA A 86 14.23 -20.89 -6.16
CA ALA A 86 14.04 -20.54 -7.55
C ALA A 86 13.58 -21.81 -8.28
N ALA A 87 12.39 -21.75 -8.89
CA ALA A 87 11.95 -22.83 -9.76
C ALA A 87 13.04 -23.06 -10.81
N PRO A 88 13.40 -24.32 -11.11
CA PRO A 88 14.43 -24.60 -12.10
C PRO A 88 14.06 -23.90 -13.40
N ALA A 89 15.00 -23.10 -13.92
CA ALA A 89 14.86 -22.50 -15.24
C ALA A 89 14.57 -23.62 -16.25
N PRO A 90 13.53 -23.50 -17.11
CA PRO A 90 13.24 -24.51 -18.09
C PRO A 90 14.32 -24.48 -19.17
N GLY A 91 15.32 -25.36 -19.05
CA GLY A 91 16.37 -25.51 -20.07
C GLY A 91 17.65 -26.14 -19.53
N ASP A 92 17.63 -27.45 -19.31
CA ASP A 92 18.53 -28.43 -19.97
C ASP A 92 18.16 -29.83 -19.48
N GLN A 93 17.63 -30.66 -20.38
CA GLN A 93 17.31 -32.05 -20.09
C GLN A 93 18.57 -32.90 -20.12
N ALA A 94 18.82 -33.66 -19.05
CA ALA A 94 19.64 -34.88 -19.10
C ALA A 94 18.85 -36.03 -18.44
N PRO A 95 18.72 -37.22 -19.07
CA PRO A 95 17.83 -38.29 -18.61
C PRO A 95 18.49 -39.30 -17.64
N GLY A 96 17.70 -39.77 -16.67
CA GLY A 96 17.97 -40.88 -15.73
C GLY A 96 18.37 -40.39 -14.33
N GLU A 97 17.86 -40.86 -13.20
CA GLU A 97 17.13 -42.06 -12.77
C GLU A 97 16.43 -41.72 -11.42
N GLU A 98 15.15 -42.11 -11.26
CA GLU A 98 14.49 -42.71 -10.05
C GLU A 98 14.65 -41.98 -8.67
N LEU A 99 13.62 -41.58 -7.90
CA LEU A 99 12.45 -42.31 -7.37
C LEU A 99 11.41 -41.35 -6.74
N GLN A 100 10.14 -41.74 -6.90
CA GLN A 100 8.88 -41.27 -6.30
C GLN A 100 8.94 -40.49 -4.96
N GLY A 101 8.25 -39.34 -4.95
CA GLY A 101 7.55 -38.78 -3.80
C GLY A 101 6.28 -38.07 -4.29
N ASP A 102 5.14 -38.71 -4.09
CA ASP A 102 3.79 -38.31 -4.53
C ASP A 102 3.46 -36.83 -4.20
N GLN A 103 3.34 -36.00 -5.23
CA GLN A 103 2.71 -34.69 -5.18
C GLN A 103 1.65 -34.67 -6.28
N PRO A 104 0.37 -34.41 -5.96
CA PRO A 104 -0.70 -34.36 -6.95
C PRO A 104 -0.40 -33.23 -7.94
N THR A 105 -0.43 -33.59 -9.21
CA THR A 105 -0.28 -32.70 -10.37
C THR A 105 -1.04 -31.38 -10.16
N PRO A 106 -0.40 -30.19 -10.27
CA PRO A 106 -1.15 -28.98 -10.47
C PRO A 106 -1.79 -29.07 -11.85
N SER A 107 -3.11 -29.19 -11.86
CA SER A 107 -3.94 -28.97 -13.02
C SER A 107 -3.59 -27.61 -13.62
N GLN A 108 -3.18 -27.70 -14.87
CA GLN A 108 -2.88 -26.66 -15.83
C GLN A 108 -4.03 -25.66 -15.92
N ASP A 109 -3.96 -24.59 -15.14
CA ASP A 109 -4.68 -23.32 -15.33
C ASP A 109 -3.94 -22.27 -14.49
N ASP A 110 -2.70 -21.96 -14.88
CA ASP A 110 -1.95 -20.80 -14.38
C ASP A 110 -2.58 -19.51 -14.92
N GLU A 111 -3.84 -19.26 -14.54
CA GLU A 111 -4.46 -17.95 -14.66
C GLU A 111 -3.71 -17.03 -13.69
N ALA A 112 -3.04 -16.00 -14.22
CA ALA A 112 -2.08 -15.17 -13.51
C ALA A 112 -2.56 -14.81 -12.09
N GLU A 113 -2.00 -15.45 -11.06
CA GLU A 113 -2.44 -15.24 -9.68
C GLU A 113 -1.99 -13.87 -9.18
N VAL A 114 -2.95 -12.95 -8.96
CA VAL A 114 -2.68 -11.58 -8.50
C VAL A 114 -2.76 -11.51 -6.97
N ARG A 115 -1.66 -11.15 -6.32
CA ARG A 115 -1.60 -10.97 -4.87
C ARG A 115 -2.41 -9.74 -4.42
N THR A 116 -3.40 -9.95 -3.56
CA THR A 116 -4.25 -8.90 -3.00
C THR A 116 -4.23 -8.90 -1.46
N THR A 117 -4.15 -7.71 -0.83
CA THR A 117 -4.17 -7.54 0.64
C THR A 117 -5.48 -6.91 1.10
N LEU A 118 -6.23 -7.61 1.96
CA LEU A 118 -7.55 -7.19 2.45
C LEU A 118 -7.53 -6.85 3.95
N ARG A 119 -8.15 -5.73 4.34
CA ARG A 119 -8.32 -5.34 5.75
C ARG A 119 -9.76 -5.56 6.19
N LEU A 120 -9.98 -6.54 7.06
CA LEU A 120 -11.31 -6.89 7.58
C LEU A 120 -11.47 -6.40 9.03
N PRO A 121 -12.64 -5.85 9.40
CA PRO A 121 -13.00 -5.68 10.80
C PRO A 121 -12.91 -7.01 11.57
N ALA A 122 -12.45 -6.98 12.82
CA ALA A 122 -12.15 -8.18 13.60
C ALA A 122 -13.34 -9.14 13.79
N ALA A 123 -14.57 -8.61 13.79
CA ALA A 123 -15.78 -9.41 13.84
C ALA A 123 -16.02 -10.21 12.54
N LEU A 124 -15.67 -9.63 11.39
CA LEU A 124 -15.87 -10.25 10.08
C LEU A 124 -14.82 -11.33 9.80
N LYS A 125 -13.55 -11.07 10.14
CA LYS A 125 -12.47 -12.07 10.04
C LYS A 125 -12.81 -13.38 10.78
N ARG A 126 -13.32 -13.27 12.02
CA ARG A 126 -13.70 -14.45 12.83
C ARG A 126 -14.81 -15.28 12.19
N LYS A 127 -15.80 -14.63 11.55
CA LYS A 127 -16.88 -15.32 10.84
C LYS A 127 -16.37 -16.07 9.62
N VAL A 128 -15.48 -15.44 8.85
CA VAL A 128 -14.83 -16.04 7.67
C VAL A 128 -13.99 -17.25 8.07
N GLU A 129 -13.17 -17.13 9.12
CA GLU A 129 -12.36 -18.24 9.62
C GLU A 129 -13.23 -19.43 10.09
N ALA A 130 -14.31 -19.15 10.81
CA ALA A 130 -15.24 -20.20 11.25
C ALA A 130 -15.94 -20.89 10.07
N ALA A 131 -16.35 -20.14 9.04
CA ALA A 131 -16.99 -20.69 7.85
C ALA A 131 -16.02 -21.56 7.01
N ALA A 132 -14.77 -21.11 6.85
CA ALA A 132 -13.74 -21.86 6.17
C ALA A 132 -13.39 -23.16 6.93
N GLN A 133 -13.26 -23.08 8.25
CA GLN A 133 -12.97 -24.23 9.12
C GLN A 133 -14.11 -25.27 9.08
N ALA A 134 -15.36 -24.81 9.08
CA ALA A 134 -16.53 -25.71 8.98
C ALA A 134 -16.56 -26.50 7.66
N GLN A 135 -15.97 -25.95 6.60
CA GLN A 135 -15.85 -26.60 5.29
C GLN A 135 -14.51 -27.33 5.10
N GLY A 136 -13.63 -27.35 6.10
CA GLY A 136 -12.30 -27.98 6.02
C GLY A 136 -11.38 -27.34 4.97
N ARG A 137 -11.63 -26.07 4.60
CA ARG A 137 -10.90 -25.34 3.56
C ARG A 137 -10.02 -24.26 4.17
N SER A 138 -8.96 -23.87 3.45
CA SER A 138 -8.21 -22.68 3.81
C SER A 138 -9.07 -21.43 3.61
N VAL A 139 -8.79 -20.38 4.39
CA VAL A 139 -9.52 -19.11 4.27
C VAL A 139 -9.42 -18.53 2.86
N ASN A 140 -8.26 -18.64 2.21
CA ASN A 140 -8.07 -18.15 0.84
C ASN A 140 -8.92 -18.94 -0.15
N ALA A 141 -8.91 -20.28 -0.09
CA ALA A 141 -9.71 -21.11 -0.98
C ALA A 141 -11.22 -20.88 -0.78
N TRP A 142 -11.65 -20.75 0.47
CA TRP A 142 -13.03 -20.43 0.81
C TRP A 142 -13.47 -19.06 0.28
N LEU A 143 -12.61 -18.03 0.38
CA LEU A 143 -12.88 -16.70 -0.13
C LEU A 143 -12.94 -16.66 -1.67
N VAL A 144 -12.03 -17.36 -2.35
CA VAL A 144 -12.04 -17.44 -3.82
C VAL A 144 -13.34 -18.09 -4.30
N GLU A 145 -13.77 -19.18 -3.68
CA GLU A 145 -15.02 -19.87 -4.03
C GLU A 145 -16.25 -19.00 -3.75
N ALA A 146 -16.30 -18.34 -2.59
CA ALA A 146 -17.41 -17.46 -2.24
C ALA A 146 -17.54 -16.27 -3.21
N VAL A 147 -16.41 -15.74 -3.70
CA VAL A 147 -16.42 -14.68 -4.72
C VAL A 147 -16.87 -15.24 -6.06
N ARG A 148 -16.40 -16.43 -6.46
CA ARG A 148 -16.85 -17.10 -7.70
C ARG A 148 -18.35 -17.34 -7.69
N GLU A 149 -18.92 -17.82 -6.58
CA GLU A 149 -20.37 -18.07 -6.44
C GLU A 149 -21.21 -16.79 -6.60
N VAL A 150 -20.76 -15.69 -5.99
CA VAL A 150 -21.46 -14.39 -6.10
C VAL A 150 -21.37 -13.84 -7.52
N LEU A 151 -20.21 -13.95 -8.16
CA LEU A 151 -20.00 -13.42 -9.51
C LEU A 151 -20.64 -14.29 -10.59
N SER A 152 -20.67 -15.62 -10.43
CA SER A 152 -21.35 -16.52 -11.37
C SER A 152 -22.86 -16.32 -11.41
N TRP A 153 -23.44 -15.82 -10.32
CA TRP A 153 -24.87 -15.51 -10.26
C TRP A 153 -25.26 -14.30 -11.13
N ASP A 154 -24.34 -13.35 -11.34
CA ASP A 154 -24.57 -12.17 -12.19
C ASP A 154 -24.45 -12.49 -13.70
N ASP A 155 -23.68 -13.51 -14.10
CA ASP A 155 -23.53 -13.91 -15.52
C ASP A 155 -24.76 -14.65 -16.08
N GLU A 156 -25.58 -15.27 -15.23
CA GLU A 156 -26.76 -16.05 -15.66
C GLU A 156 -27.99 -15.19 -16.01
N ASP A 157 -28.06 -13.93 -15.57
CA ASP A 157 -29.22 -13.03 -15.81
C ASP A 157 -29.06 -12.09 -17.03
N GLY A 158 -27.96 -12.20 -17.80
CA GLY A 158 -27.63 -11.33 -18.94
C GLY A 158 -28.16 -11.78 -20.33
N GLY A 159 -29.04 -12.77 -20.39
CA GLY A 159 -29.58 -13.33 -21.63
C GLY A 159 -30.69 -12.51 -22.28
N TYR A 160 -30.41 -11.30 -22.76
CA TYR A 160 -31.28 -10.66 -23.76
C TYR A 160 -30.97 -11.23 -25.15
N GLU A 161 -31.73 -12.27 -25.54
CA GLU A 161 -31.92 -12.66 -26.93
C GLU A 161 -32.40 -11.44 -27.72
N GLY A 162 -31.50 -10.88 -28.53
CA GLY A 162 -31.76 -9.75 -29.42
C GLY A 162 -31.20 -10.04 -30.79
N GLN A 163 -31.96 -10.83 -31.56
CA GLN A 163 -31.75 -11.10 -32.97
C GLN A 163 -31.56 -9.79 -33.77
N GLU A 164 -30.39 -9.61 -34.38
CA GLU A 164 -30.17 -8.54 -35.36
C GLU A 164 -31.04 -8.79 -36.60
N GLY A 165 -31.99 -7.90 -36.82
CA GLY A 165 -32.85 -7.84 -37.99
C GLY A 165 -33.19 -6.38 -38.29
N SER A 166 -32.45 -5.82 -39.23
CA SER A 166 -32.47 -4.45 -39.71
C SER A 166 -33.85 -3.91 -40.14
N HIS A 167 -34.03 -2.58 -40.01
CA HIS A 167 -34.45 -1.65 -41.08
C HIS A 167 -35.62 -0.68 -40.75
N TRP A 168 -35.47 0.55 -41.32
CA TRP A 168 -36.33 1.75 -41.35
C TRP A 168 -36.30 2.65 -40.09
N GLY A 169 -36.10 3.97 -40.14
CA GLY A 169 -36.03 5.01 -41.18
C GLY A 169 -36.01 6.39 -40.46
N PRO A 170 -35.68 7.51 -41.12
CA PRO A 170 -35.31 8.75 -40.45
C PRO A 170 -36.52 9.67 -40.18
N SER A 171 -36.53 10.44 -39.08
CA SER A 171 -36.99 11.84 -39.09
C SER A 171 -36.98 12.55 -37.72
N SER A 172 -36.42 13.76 -37.77
CA SER A 172 -36.95 14.99 -37.16
C SER A 172 -36.78 15.25 -35.65
N ARG A 173 -35.88 16.21 -35.41
CA ARG A 173 -35.72 17.08 -34.23
C ARG A 173 -36.86 18.15 -34.19
N PRO A 174 -36.92 19.06 -33.20
CA PRO A 174 -37.47 19.04 -31.83
C PRO A 174 -38.75 19.96 -31.67
N PRO A 175 -39.24 20.31 -30.45
CA PRO A 175 -38.77 21.55 -29.82
C PRO A 175 -38.65 21.55 -28.28
N ARG A 176 -38.22 22.72 -27.81
CA ARG A 176 -37.63 23.17 -26.55
C ARG A 176 -38.67 23.83 -25.63
N ALA A 177 -38.51 23.70 -24.31
CA ALA A 177 -38.59 24.77 -23.28
C ALA A 177 -38.72 24.15 -21.87
N ALA A 178 -38.42 24.80 -20.75
CA ALA A 178 -37.38 25.74 -20.32
C ALA A 178 -37.70 26.03 -18.83
N ARG A 179 -36.65 26.21 -18.00
CA ARG A 179 -36.66 26.84 -16.65
C ARG A 179 -37.20 25.91 -15.53
N THR A 180 -36.73 25.96 -14.27
CA THR A 180 -36.11 27.07 -13.52
C THR A 180 -35.32 26.54 -12.30
N SER A 181 -34.25 27.28 -11.95
CA SER A 181 -33.76 27.68 -10.62
C SER A 181 -33.23 26.67 -9.57
N ALA A 182 -32.02 26.97 -9.11
CA ALA A 182 -31.29 26.49 -7.91
C ALA A 182 -31.83 27.12 -6.58
N PRO A 183 -31.07 27.19 -5.46
CA PRO A 183 -30.27 26.22 -4.66
C PRO A 183 -30.75 26.16 -3.17
N THR A 184 -30.14 25.33 -2.30
CA THR A 184 -29.85 25.53 -0.83
C THR A 184 -29.41 24.19 -0.21
N LEU A 185 -28.21 24.03 0.39
CA LEU A 185 -27.71 24.40 1.73
C LEU A 185 -28.43 23.73 2.91
N ASN A 186 -27.75 22.76 3.55
CA ASN A 186 -27.71 22.36 4.98
C ASN A 186 -27.16 20.92 5.05
N GLY A 187 -26.05 20.58 5.71
CA GLY A 187 -25.61 20.99 7.04
C GLY A 187 -26.10 19.95 8.05
N TRP A 188 -25.38 18.83 8.23
CA TRP A 188 -25.68 17.81 9.26
C TRP A 188 -24.38 17.43 10.00
N PHE A 189 -24.28 17.93 11.23
CA PHE A 189 -23.43 17.41 12.31
C PHE A 189 -23.97 16.05 12.78
N ALA A 190 -23.07 15.16 13.18
CA ALA A 190 -23.00 14.60 14.54
C ALA A 190 -21.68 13.85 14.72
#